data_AF-D5BBX0-F1
#
_entry.id   AF-D5BBX0-F1
#
_cell.length_a   1.000
_cell.length_b   1.000
_cell.length_c   1.000
_cell.angle_alpha   90.00
_cell.angle_beta   90.00
_cell.angle_gamma   90.00
#
_symmetry.space_group_name_H-M   'P 1'
#
loop_
_entity.id
_entity.type
_entity.pdbx_description
1 polymer ?
#
loop_
_entity_poly.entity_id
_entity_poly.type
_entity_poly.pdbx_seq_one_letter_code
_entity_poly.pdbx_strand_id
1 'polypeptide(L)'
;MDTLKLEILESLVTFNQGREAYIAELEEKMDDSDYSLEKMIVSEETFNEQIDNLFNYLKAQEISFNKLFSEIDTVNAINNRFDIEAQDIHKEIDDFCNEKQKEIDGREEKAKEIKAELNSMVDLKIISIRETERDYRDIVEVKIKMTNKISEPIEAISFNIEITDKLGNKLATLRCRSNDRFVKSDIGYWTYGRWDQSDTYKALKNTKLSHISTKQEITKINHGGKLISAYDNMDDLLVINYEYNSPEKLYGYCPYLEDTDDLKIELEKLKKKKEKEIERSTPIINKYQTITSKLIDFSKMFN
;
A
#
# COMPACT_ATOMS: atom_id res chain seq x y z
N MET A 1 21.36 -11.79 -29.53
CA MET A 1 20.24 -12.76 -29.51
C MET A 1 19.14 -12.11 -28.70
N ASP A 2 17.88 -12.22 -29.12
CA ASP A 2 16.72 -11.67 -28.39
C ASP A 2 16.64 -12.28 -26.98
N THR A 3 16.40 -11.47 -25.95
CA THR A 3 16.43 -11.89 -24.54
C THR A 3 15.47 -13.05 -24.29
N LEU A 4 14.25 -13.01 -24.82
CA LEU A 4 13.27 -14.10 -24.65
C LEU A 4 13.72 -15.41 -25.32
N LYS A 5 14.43 -15.32 -26.45
CA LYS A 5 14.97 -16.51 -27.13
C LYS A 5 16.08 -17.15 -26.31
N LEU A 6 16.93 -16.34 -25.68
CA LEU A 6 17.96 -16.80 -24.76
C LEU A 6 17.32 -17.46 -23.54
N GLU A 7 16.35 -16.80 -22.90
CA GLU A 7 15.66 -17.31 -21.71
C GLU A 7 14.98 -18.66 -21.97
N ILE A 8 14.31 -18.82 -23.12
CA ILE A 8 13.67 -20.10 -23.46
C ILE A 8 14.71 -21.19 -23.75
N LEU A 9 15.82 -20.85 -24.40
CA LEU A 9 16.90 -21.82 -24.62
C LEU A 9 17.54 -22.26 -23.31
N GLU A 10 17.87 -21.32 -22.44
CA GLU A 10 18.42 -21.58 -21.10
C GLU A 10 17.46 -22.45 -20.30
N SER A 11 16.18 -22.08 -20.25
CA SER A 11 15.14 -22.87 -19.58
C SER A 11 15.09 -24.31 -20.11
N LEU A 12 15.08 -24.51 -21.43
CA LEU A 12 15.05 -25.84 -22.03
C LEU A 12 16.31 -26.67 -21.71
N VAL A 13 17.49 -26.03 -21.67
CA VAL A 13 18.74 -26.67 -21.26
C VAL A 13 18.66 -27.08 -19.79
N THR A 14 18.19 -26.20 -18.92
CA THR A 14 18.07 -26.45 -17.49
C THR A 14 17.03 -27.54 -17.20
N PHE A 15 15.88 -27.52 -17.87
CA PHE A 15 14.89 -28.59 -17.76
C PHE A 15 15.47 -29.97 -18.10
N ASN A 16 16.33 -30.04 -19.11
CA ASN A 16 17.00 -31.28 -19.49
C ASN A 16 18.08 -31.72 -18.48
N GLN A 17 18.58 -30.81 -17.64
CA GLN A 17 19.51 -31.13 -16.54
C GLN A 17 18.78 -31.62 -15.28
N GLY A 18 17.47 -31.40 -15.19
CA GLY A 18 16.61 -31.92 -14.13
C GLY A 18 16.22 -30.86 -13.08
N ARG A 19 15.47 -31.31 -12.08
CA ARG A 19 14.83 -30.44 -11.07
C ARG A 19 15.82 -29.61 -10.28
N GLU A 20 16.93 -30.20 -9.84
CA GLU A 20 17.94 -29.50 -9.02
C GLU A 20 18.59 -28.33 -9.79
N ALA A 21 18.89 -28.54 -11.07
CA ALA A 21 19.44 -27.48 -11.93
C ALA A 21 18.43 -26.33 -12.10
N TYR A 22 17.15 -26.66 -12.25
CA TYR A 22 16.09 -25.65 -12.36
C TYR A 22 15.90 -24.82 -11.09
N ILE A 23 16.01 -25.45 -9.92
CA ILE A 23 15.97 -24.72 -8.64
C ILE A 23 17.18 -23.79 -8.54
N ALA A 24 18.39 -24.29 -8.83
CA ALA A 24 19.60 -23.49 -8.75
C ALA A 24 19.56 -22.26 -9.68
N GLU A 25 19.05 -22.42 -10.90
CA GLU A 25 18.88 -21.29 -11.84
C GLU A 25 17.89 -20.23 -11.32
N LEU A 26 16.77 -20.67 -10.73
CA LEU A 26 15.80 -19.73 -10.15
C LEU A 26 16.35 -19.01 -8.92
N GLU A 27 17.09 -19.71 -8.07
CA GLU A 27 17.74 -19.11 -6.88
C GLU A 27 18.79 -18.08 -7.29
N GLU A 28 19.58 -18.33 -8.34
CA GLU A 28 20.54 -17.35 -8.89
C GLU A 28 19.85 -16.10 -9.45
N LYS A 29 18.66 -16.25 -10.05
CA LYS A 29 17.86 -15.13 -10.57
C LYS A 29 17.15 -14.32 -9.48
N MET A 30 17.01 -14.88 -8.28
CA MET A 30 16.28 -14.29 -7.14
C MET A 30 17.25 -13.97 -5.99
N ASP A 31 18.26 -13.13 -6.28
CA ASP A 31 19.45 -12.76 -5.47
C ASP A 31 19.21 -12.21 -4.04
N ASP A 32 18.02 -12.38 -3.44
CA ASP A 32 17.70 -11.85 -2.11
C ASP A 32 16.52 -12.52 -1.38
N SER A 33 16.05 -13.70 -1.81
CA SER A 33 14.92 -14.34 -1.11
C SER A 33 15.35 -15.25 0.05
N ASP A 34 14.96 -14.92 1.28
CA ASP A 34 14.98 -15.81 2.48
C ASP A 34 14.13 -17.10 2.32
N TYR A 35 13.61 -17.36 1.11
CA TYR A 35 12.71 -18.46 0.79
C TYR A 35 13.44 -19.55 0.01
N SER A 36 13.38 -20.78 0.51
CA SER A 36 13.80 -21.97 -0.24
C SER A 36 12.79 -22.26 -1.36
N LEU A 37 13.18 -21.99 -2.61
CA LEU A 37 12.38 -22.25 -3.81
C LEU A 37 12.13 -23.74 -4.01
N GLU A 38 12.98 -24.61 -3.43
CA GLU A 38 12.80 -26.06 -3.43
C GLU A 38 11.39 -26.49 -2.98
N LYS A 39 10.80 -25.78 -2.01
CA LYS A 39 9.46 -26.11 -1.52
C LYS A 39 8.36 -25.70 -2.50
N MET A 40 8.60 -24.70 -3.34
CA MET A 40 7.63 -24.20 -4.32
C MET A 40 7.65 -24.99 -5.61
N ILE A 41 8.78 -25.61 -5.96
CA ILE A 41 8.86 -26.50 -7.12
C ILE A 41 8.22 -27.85 -6.77
N VAL A 42 7.43 -28.39 -7.72
CA VAL A 42 6.76 -29.70 -7.59
C VAL A 42 7.75 -30.84 -7.29
N SER A 43 7.25 -32.01 -6.88
CA SER A 43 8.10 -33.18 -6.63
C SER A 43 8.91 -33.57 -7.86
N GLU A 44 10.03 -34.26 -7.67
CA GLU A 44 10.88 -34.74 -8.77
C GLU A 44 10.11 -35.61 -9.78
N GLU A 45 9.22 -36.47 -9.30
CA GLU A 45 8.35 -37.29 -10.15
C GLU A 45 7.45 -36.43 -11.05
N THR A 46 6.73 -35.47 -10.46
CA THR A 46 5.84 -34.57 -11.22
C THR A 46 6.65 -33.65 -12.14
N PHE A 47 7.82 -33.19 -11.71
CA PHE A 47 8.72 -32.37 -12.53
C PHE A 47 9.12 -33.15 -13.79
N ASN A 48 9.66 -34.35 -13.62
CA ASN A 48 10.10 -35.21 -14.73
C ASN A 48 8.93 -35.55 -15.67
N GLU A 49 7.74 -35.85 -15.13
CA GLU A 49 6.53 -36.06 -15.94
C GLU A 49 6.20 -34.84 -16.81
N GLN A 50 6.22 -33.63 -16.26
CA GLN A 50 5.94 -32.42 -17.03
C GLN A 50 7.02 -32.13 -18.09
N ILE A 51 8.29 -32.32 -17.76
CA ILE A 51 9.41 -32.12 -18.70
C ILE A 51 9.37 -33.16 -19.83
N ASP A 52 9.10 -34.43 -19.53
CA ASP A 52 8.91 -35.47 -20.54
C ASP A 52 7.73 -35.14 -21.46
N ASN A 53 6.61 -34.68 -20.89
CA ASN A 53 5.47 -34.22 -21.66
C ASN A 53 5.83 -33.08 -22.62
N LEU A 54 6.66 -32.13 -22.19
CA LEU A 54 7.14 -31.03 -23.03
C LEU A 54 8.01 -31.55 -24.18
N PHE A 55 9.05 -32.33 -23.89
CA PHE A 55 9.96 -32.82 -24.93
C PHE A 55 9.28 -33.81 -25.89
N ASN A 56 8.37 -34.64 -25.40
CA ASN A 56 7.55 -35.51 -26.25
C ASN A 56 6.65 -34.71 -27.18
N TYR A 57 6.03 -33.62 -26.69
CA TYR A 57 5.26 -32.72 -27.55
C TYR A 57 6.14 -32.08 -28.63
N LEU A 58 7.29 -31.51 -28.25
CA LEU A 58 8.22 -30.88 -29.20
C LEU A 58 8.70 -31.87 -30.27
N LYS A 59 9.03 -33.10 -29.86
CA LYS A 59 9.48 -34.16 -30.75
C LYS A 59 8.37 -34.67 -31.67
N ALA A 60 7.18 -34.94 -31.12
CA ALA A 60 6.05 -35.49 -31.89
C ALA A 60 5.53 -34.53 -32.97
N GLN A 61 5.67 -33.21 -32.75
CA GLN A 61 5.26 -32.17 -33.70
C GLN A 61 6.40 -31.72 -34.62
N GLU A 62 7.57 -32.36 -34.55
CA GLU A 62 8.78 -31.97 -35.30
C GLU A 62 9.08 -30.48 -35.17
N ILE A 63 9.01 -29.98 -33.94
CA ILE A 63 9.27 -28.58 -33.60
C ILE A 63 10.77 -28.37 -33.56
N SER A 64 11.28 -27.60 -34.52
CA SER A 64 12.66 -27.13 -34.54
C SER A 64 12.80 -25.82 -33.76
N PHE A 65 14.03 -25.50 -33.36
CA PHE A 65 14.34 -24.18 -32.77
C PHE A 65 13.91 -23.03 -33.70
N ASN A 66 14.01 -23.18 -35.01
CA ASN A 66 13.55 -22.16 -35.96
C ASN A 66 12.04 -21.91 -35.85
N LYS A 67 11.21 -22.97 -35.72
CA LYS A 67 9.76 -22.83 -35.51
C LYS A 67 9.46 -22.16 -34.17
N LEU A 68 10.11 -22.61 -33.09
CA LEU A 68 9.97 -22.03 -31.76
C LEU A 68 10.32 -20.54 -31.76
N PHE A 69 11.45 -20.16 -32.34
CA PHE A 69 11.92 -18.78 -32.39
C PHE A 69 11.04 -17.88 -33.26
N SER A 70 10.43 -18.42 -34.32
CA SER A 70 9.48 -17.66 -35.12
C SER A 70 8.20 -17.30 -34.35
N GLU A 71 7.76 -18.17 -33.44
CA GLU A 71 6.66 -17.83 -32.53
C GLU A 71 7.10 -16.81 -31.48
N ILE A 72 8.33 -16.86 -30.97
CA ILE A 72 8.86 -15.82 -30.07
C ILE A 72 8.93 -14.46 -30.77
N ASP A 73 9.38 -14.42 -32.03
CA ASP A 73 9.35 -13.20 -32.84
C ASP A 73 7.92 -12.66 -32.99
N THR A 74 6.94 -13.56 -33.11
CA THR A 74 5.52 -13.21 -33.17
C THR A 74 5.02 -12.66 -31.83
N VAL A 75 5.39 -13.28 -30.70
CA VAL A 75 5.10 -12.75 -29.35
C VAL A 75 5.67 -11.34 -29.20
N ASN A 76 6.93 -11.13 -29.59
CA ASN A 76 7.57 -9.81 -29.51
C ASN A 76 6.90 -8.77 -30.39
N ALA A 77 6.53 -9.13 -31.61
CA ALA A 77 5.80 -8.24 -32.50
C ALA A 77 4.43 -7.85 -31.93
N ILE A 78 3.69 -8.81 -31.36
CA ILE A 78 2.41 -8.56 -30.70
C ILE A 78 2.61 -7.67 -29.47
N ASN A 79 3.57 -8.00 -28.60
CA ASN A 79 3.89 -7.20 -27.42
C ASN A 79 4.18 -5.74 -27.79
N ASN A 80 5.12 -5.51 -28.70
CA ASN A 80 5.46 -4.16 -29.14
C ASN A 80 4.27 -3.38 -29.69
N ARG A 81 3.40 -4.04 -30.47
CA ARG A 81 2.20 -3.39 -31.03
C ARG A 81 1.21 -3.01 -29.94
N PHE A 82 0.92 -3.92 -29.01
CA PHE A 82 0.00 -3.65 -27.91
C PHE A 82 0.56 -2.66 -26.88
N ASP A 83 1.88 -2.65 -26.69
CA ASP A 83 2.52 -1.68 -25.81
C ASP A 83 2.39 -0.27 -26.40
N ILE A 84 2.46 -0.11 -27.74
CA ILE A 84 2.12 1.14 -28.43
C ILE A 84 0.62 1.46 -28.28
N GLU A 85 -0.28 0.50 -28.50
CA GLU A 85 -1.73 0.70 -28.30
C GLU A 85 -2.06 1.12 -26.84
N ALA A 86 -1.27 0.68 -25.86
CA ALA A 86 -1.46 1.01 -24.46
C ALA A 86 -0.87 2.36 -24.04
N GLN A 87 0.01 2.98 -24.85
CA GLN A 87 0.68 4.24 -24.49
C GLN A 87 -0.32 5.37 -24.23
N ASP A 88 -1.36 5.48 -25.04
CA ASP A 88 -2.38 6.52 -24.88
C ASP A 88 -3.16 6.32 -23.57
N ILE A 89 -3.58 5.08 -23.28
CA ILE A 89 -4.29 4.74 -22.03
C ILE A 89 -3.39 4.97 -20.81
N HIS A 90 -2.12 4.54 -20.86
CA HIS A 90 -1.17 4.76 -19.77
C HIS A 90 -0.96 6.25 -19.50
N LYS A 91 -0.86 7.07 -20.56
CA LYS A 91 -0.73 8.51 -20.42
C LYS A 91 -1.97 9.14 -19.77
N GLU A 92 -3.16 8.73 -20.18
CA GLU A 92 -4.41 9.20 -19.56
C GLU A 92 -4.50 8.80 -18.08
N ILE A 93 -4.08 7.58 -17.75
CA ILE A 93 -3.96 7.12 -16.36
C ILE A 93 -2.98 8.01 -15.58
N ASP A 94 -1.78 8.23 -16.11
CA ASP A 94 -0.75 9.04 -15.46
C ASP A 94 -1.22 10.49 -15.25
N ASP A 95 -1.88 11.09 -16.24
CA ASP A 95 -2.46 12.45 -16.14
C ASP A 95 -3.53 12.52 -15.04
N PHE A 96 -4.44 11.55 -14.98
CA PHE A 96 -5.45 11.44 -13.92
C PHE A 96 -4.81 11.36 -12.53
N CYS A 97 -3.81 10.48 -12.34
CA CYS A 97 -3.15 10.33 -11.04
C CYS A 97 -2.41 11.60 -10.63
N ASN A 98 -1.77 12.28 -11.57
CA ASN A 98 -1.07 13.53 -11.31
C ASN A 98 -2.03 14.64 -10.88
N GLU A 99 -3.20 14.73 -11.50
CA GLU A 99 -4.24 15.67 -11.07
C GLU A 99 -4.77 15.33 -9.67
N LYS A 100 -5.03 14.06 -9.39
CA LYS A 100 -5.46 13.60 -8.06
C LYS A 100 -4.41 13.87 -7.00
N GLN A 101 -3.14 13.62 -7.29
CA GLN A 101 -2.04 13.90 -6.37
C GLN A 101 -1.93 15.39 -6.07
N LYS A 102 -2.03 16.27 -7.08
CA LYS A 102 -2.04 17.73 -6.87
C LYS A 102 -3.23 18.18 -6.02
N GLU A 103 -4.40 17.57 -6.22
CA GLU A 103 -5.59 17.84 -5.41
C GLU A 103 -5.35 17.47 -3.94
N ILE A 104 -4.78 16.29 -3.68
CA ILE A 104 -4.43 15.79 -2.35
C ILE A 104 -3.38 16.71 -1.70
N ASP A 105 -2.28 16.98 -2.38
CA ASP A 105 -1.21 17.84 -1.89
C ASP A 105 -1.74 19.25 -1.56
N GLY A 106 -2.62 19.79 -2.41
CA GLY A 106 -3.27 21.08 -2.20
C GLY A 106 -4.22 21.09 -1.00
N ARG A 107 -4.93 19.99 -0.74
CA ARG A 107 -5.78 19.85 0.47
C ARG A 107 -4.91 19.72 1.73
N GLU A 108 -3.84 18.95 1.68
CA GLU A 108 -2.91 18.79 2.80
C GLU A 108 -2.24 20.11 3.18
N GLU A 109 -1.82 20.92 2.22
CA GLU A 109 -1.18 22.20 2.50
C GLU A 109 -2.17 23.19 3.13
N LYS A 110 -3.40 23.28 2.60
CA LYS A 110 -4.48 24.06 3.24
C LYS A 110 -4.77 23.56 4.65
N ALA A 111 -4.82 22.24 4.85
CA ALA A 111 -5.04 21.66 6.17
C ALA A 111 -3.90 22.03 7.14
N LYS A 112 -2.63 22.06 6.70
CA LYS A 112 -1.50 22.52 7.52
C LYS A 112 -1.63 24.00 7.90
N GLU A 113 -1.99 24.86 6.96
CA GLU A 113 -2.23 26.29 7.23
C GLU A 113 -3.34 26.48 8.26
N ILE A 114 -4.48 25.81 8.08
CA ILE A 114 -5.60 25.88 9.02
C ILE A 114 -5.21 25.29 10.39
N LYS A 115 -4.50 24.16 10.44
CA LYS A 115 -4.00 23.60 11.71
C LYS A 115 -3.04 24.57 12.42
N ALA A 116 -2.18 25.27 11.68
CA ALA A 116 -1.30 26.27 12.26
C ALA A 116 -2.11 27.44 12.87
N GLU A 117 -3.13 27.91 12.15
CA GLU A 117 -4.08 28.91 12.65
C GLU A 117 -4.78 28.42 13.91
N LEU A 118 -5.39 27.22 13.88
CA LEU A 118 -6.11 26.62 15.01
C LEU A 118 -5.20 26.43 16.24
N ASN A 119 -3.96 25.94 16.06
CA ASN A 119 -2.98 25.79 17.14
C ASN A 119 -2.53 27.12 17.74
N SER A 120 -2.67 28.23 17.01
CA SER A 120 -2.44 29.58 17.56
C SER A 120 -3.60 30.07 18.44
N MET A 121 -4.81 29.52 18.28
CA MET A 121 -6.00 29.95 19.02
C MET A 121 -6.11 29.34 20.42
N VAL A 122 -5.65 28.11 20.62
CA VAL A 122 -5.80 27.40 21.90
C VAL A 122 -4.51 26.69 22.30
N ASP A 123 -4.10 26.89 23.56
CA ASP A 123 -3.03 26.12 24.20
C ASP A 123 -3.59 24.82 24.78
N LEU A 124 -2.95 23.68 24.52
CA LEU A 124 -3.31 22.41 25.13
C LEU A 124 -2.16 21.92 26.01
N LYS A 125 -2.46 21.64 27.28
CA LYS A 125 -1.47 21.11 28.22
C LYS A 125 -2.02 19.93 28.99
N ILE A 126 -1.39 18.77 28.88
CA ILE A 126 -1.67 17.65 29.78
C ILE A 126 -1.19 18.03 31.18
N ILE A 127 -2.10 18.02 32.15
CA ILE A 127 -1.83 18.38 33.55
C ILE A 127 -1.94 17.19 34.50
N SER A 128 -2.50 16.07 34.07
CA SER A 128 -2.58 14.83 34.84
C SER A 128 -2.70 13.62 33.91
N ILE A 129 -1.98 12.55 34.24
CA ILE A 129 -2.22 11.19 33.74
C ILE A 129 -2.29 10.32 34.99
N ARG A 130 -3.40 9.61 35.19
CA ARG A 130 -3.62 8.81 36.39
C ARG A 130 -4.36 7.53 36.08
N GLU A 131 -3.87 6.42 36.60
CA GLU A 131 -4.62 5.18 36.70
C GLU A 131 -5.73 5.30 37.76
N THR A 132 -6.94 4.91 37.38
CA THR A 132 -8.08 4.84 38.29
C THR A 132 -8.98 3.69 37.90
N GLU A 133 -9.76 3.21 38.85
CA GLU A 133 -10.87 2.31 38.61
C GLU A 133 -12.16 3.12 38.63
N ARG A 134 -13.02 2.94 37.62
CA ARG A 134 -14.35 3.56 37.58
C ARG A 134 -15.35 2.56 37.05
N ASP A 135 -16.45 2.35 37.78
CA ASP A 135 -17.50 1.38 37.43
C ASP A 135 -16.94 -0.02 37.13
N TYR A 136 -16.00 -0.50 37.94
CA TYR A 136 -15.29 -1.79 37.79
C TYR A 136 -14.45 -1.90 36.50
N ARG A 137 -14.02 -0.77 35.93
CA ARG A 137 -13.14 -0.73 34.76
C ARG A 137 -11.80 -0.08 35.10
N ASP A 138 -10.73 -0.78 34.75
CA ASP A 138 -9.36 -0.25 34.71
C ASP A 138 -9.26 0.82 33.62
N ILE A 139 -9.04 2.08 34.01
CA ILE A 139 -8.88 3.20 33.07
C ILE A 139 -7.66 4.05 33.41
N VAL A 140 -7.12 4.71 32.39
CA VAL A 140 -6.21 5.86 32.56
C VAL A 140 -7.00 7.12 32.28
N GLU A 141 -7.10 8.00 33.27
CA GLU A 141 -7.65 9.35 33.12
C GLU A 141 -6.56 10.35 32.76
N VAL A 142 -6.79 11.10 31.69
CA VAL A 142 -5.93 12.20 31.24
C VAL A 142 -6.70 13.51 31.39
N LYS A 143 -6.10 14.46 32.12
CA LYS A 143 -6.63 15.83 32.25
C LYS A 143 -5.86 16.77 31.36
N ILE A 144 -6.58 17.54 30.55
CA ILE A 144 -5.99 18.49 29.60
C ILE A 144 -6.56 19.87 29.91
N LYS A 145 -5.66 20.81 30.20
CA LYS A 145 -6.00 22.22 30.31
C LYS A 145 -6.01 22.82 28.92
N MET A 146 -7.14 23.42 28.54
CA MET A 146 -7.34 24.17 27.32
C MET A 146 -7.31 25.65 27.68
N THR A 147 -6.43 26.44 27.05
CA THR A 147 -6.33 27.89 27.31
C THR A 147 -6.63 28.64 26.03
N ASN A 148 -7.69 29.45 26.04
CA ASN A 148 -8.08 30.29 24.92
C ASN A 148 -7.10 31.46 24.77
N LYS A 149 -6.54 31.64 23.58
CA LYS A 149 -5.63 32.75 23.24
C LYS A 149 -6.33 33.85 22.44
N ILE A 150 -7.57 33.65 22.01
CA ILE A 150 -8.39 34.64 21.30
C ILE A 150 -9.43 35.27 22.23
N SER A 151 -10.08 36.35 21.76
CA SER A 151 -11.10 37.08 22.51
C SER A 151 -12.46 36.38 22.55
N GLU A 152 -12.80 35.69 21.48
CA GLU A 152 -14.07 35.03 21.28
C GLU A 152 -14.14 33.74 22.11
N PRO A 153 -15.30 33.40 22.71
CA PRO A 153 -15.48 32.13 23.39
C PRO A 153 -15.29 30.96 22.42
N ILE A 154 -14.60 29.92 22.88
CA ILE A 154 -14.57 28.62 22.22
C ILE A 154 -15.83 27.86 22.63
N GLU A 155 -16.59 27.39 21.66
CA GLU A 155 -17.85 26.67 21.86
C GLU A 155 -17.66 25.16 21.68
N ALA A 156 -16.73 24.76 20.81
CA ALA A 156 -16.34 23.37 20.63
C ALA A 156 -14.92 23.29 20.08
N ILE A 157 -14.25 22.18 20.35
CA ILE A 157 -12.89 21.92 19.88
C ILE A 157 -12.68 20.41 19.65
N SER A 158 -11.99 20.08 18.56
CA SER A 158 -11.44 18.74 18.31
C SER A 158 -9.94 18.83 18.09
N PHE A 159 -9.19 17.94 18.71
CA PHE A 159 -7.73 17.96 18.67
C PHE A 159 -7.13 16.59 18.93
N ASN A 160 -5.87 16.43 18.50
CA ASN A 160 -5.04 15.30 18.80
C ASN A 160 -3.85 15.73 19.67
N ILE A 161 -3.45 14.89 20.62
CA ILE A 161 -2.16 15.04 21.32
C ILE A 161 -1.36 13.76 21.13
N GLU A 162 -0.26 13.86 20.40
CA GLU A 162 0.74 12.81 20.37
C GLU A 162 1.62 12.91 21.62
N ILE A 163 1.76 11.79 22.31
CA ILE A 163 2.59 11.64 23.49
C ILE A 163 3.81 10.84 23.08
N THR A 164 4.99 11.42 23.32
CA THR A 164 6.28 10.76 23.12
C THR A 164 7.02 10.64 24.45
N ASP A 165 7.93 9.68 24.54
CA ASP A 165 8.91 9.68 25.63
C ASP A 165 9.96 10.80 25.43
N LYS A 166 10.90 10.96 26.38
CA LYS A 166 11.97 11.95 26.26
C LYS A 166 12.96 11.70 25.12
N LEU A 167 12.98 10.49 24.56
CA LEU A 167 13.82 10.11 23.43
C LEU A 167 13.13 10.36 22.09
N GLY A 168 11.85 10.76 22.10
CA GLY A 168 11.06 11.01 20.90
C GLY A 168 10.28 9.79 20.41
N ASN A 169 10.32 8.66 21.11
CA ASN A 169 9.54 7.49 20.72
C ASN A 169 8.06 7.74 21.00
N LYS A 170 7.21 7.48 20.01
CA LYS A 170 5.76 7.62 20.14
C LYS A 170 5.21 6.58 21.11
N LEU A 171 4.49 7.06 22.13
CA LEU A 171 3.78 6.23 23.11
C LEU A 171 2.32 6.05 22.69
N ALA A 172 1.61 7.16 22.43
CA ALA A 172 0.19 7.13 22.09
C ALA A 172 -0.24 8.40 21.36
N THR A 173 -1.39 8.33 20.67
CA THR A 173 -2.10 9.52 20.17
C THR A 173 -3.46 9.61 20.83
N LEU A 174 -3.67 10.68 21.60
CA LEU A 174 -4.95 10.99 22.21
C LEU A 174 -5.81 11.74 21.20
N ARG A 175 -6.96 11.17 20.83
CA ARG A 175 -7.98 11.84 20.00
C ARG A 175 -9.05 12.40 20.93
N CYS A 176 -9.21 13.72 20.94
CA CYS A 176 -10.01 14.43 21.92
C CYS A 176 -11.03 15.36 21.24
N ARG A 177 -12.20 15.48 21.86
CA ARG A 177 -13.24 16.44 21.50
C ARG A 177 -13.89 16.97 22.76
N SER A 178 -14.21 18.26 22.77
CA SER A 178 -15.08 18.89 23.75
C SER A 178 -16.09 19.80 23.06
N ASN A 179 -17.32 19.84 23.59
CA ASN A 179 -18.34 20.83 23.22
C ASN A 179 -18.66 21.75 24.42
N ASP A 180 -17.78 21.78 25.43
CA ASP A 180 -17.93 22.64 26.59
C ASP A 180 -17.44 24.04 26.24
N ARG A 181 -18.31 25.04 26.43
CA ARG A 181 -17.97 26.42 26.10
C ARG A 181 -17.02 27.01 27.12
N PHE A 182 -15.92 27.63 26.67
CA PHE A 182 -14.98 28.33 27.54
C PHE A 182 -14.49 29.67 26.98
N VAL A 183 -14.37 30.67 27.85
CA VAL A 183 -13.92 32.02 27.48
C VAL A 183 -12.41 32.17 27.65
N LYS A 184 -11.86 31.79 28.82
CA LYS A 184 -10.42 31.88 29.12
C LYS A 184 -9.73 30.53 29.13
N SER A 185 -10.33 29.55 29.78
CA SER A 185 -9.78 28.20 29.87
C SER A 185 -10.84 27.22 30.35
N ASP A 186 -10.60 25.95 30.05
CA ASP A 186 -11.35 24.82 30.59
C ASP A 186 -10.42 23.63 30.86
N ILE A 187 -10.88 22.67 31.65
CA ILE A 187 -10.17 21.42 31.96
C ILE A 187 -11.08 20.26 31.59
N GLY A 188 -10.71 19.56 30.51
CA GLY A 188 -11.39 18.35 30.08
C GLY A 188 -10.77 17.09 30.67
N TYR A 189 -11.55 16.01 30.65
CA TYR A 189 -11.19 14.69 31.19
C TYR A 189 -11.44 13.63 30.11
N TRP A 190 -10.39 12.90 29.73
CA TRP A 190 -10.49 11.79 28.79
C TRP A 190 -10.05 10.50 29.47
N THR A 191 -10.80 9.44 29.26
CA THR A 191 -10.56 8.14 29.90
C THR A 191 -10.26 7.10 28.84
N TYR A 192 -9.19 6.34 29.05
CA TYR A 192 -8.78 5.27 28.15
C TYR A 192 -8.82 3.93 28.89
N GLY A 193 -9.67 3.01 28.44
CA GLY A 193 -9.90 1.74 29.12
C GLY A 193 -9.01 0.61 28.61
N ARG A 194 -8.73 -0.33 29.52
CA ARG A 194 -7.90 -1.52 29.25
C ARG A 194 -8.40 -2.39 28.10
N TRP A 195 -9.70 -2.41 27.86
CA TRP A 195 -10.35 -3.31 26.90
C TRP A 195 -10.70 -2.63 25.57
N ASP A 196 -11.18 -1.39 25.60
CA ASP A 196 -11.66 -0.63 24.44
C ASP A 196 -10.57 0.25 23.81
N GLN A 197 -9.60 0.74 24.58
CA GLN A 197 -8.41 1.41 24.06
C GLN A 197 -7.13 0.79 24.64
N SER A 198 -6.97 -0.54 24.49
CA SER A 198 -5.92 -1.31 25.15
C SER A 198 -4.50 -0.78 24.90
N ASP A 199 -4.20 -0.34 23.68
CA ASP A 199 -2.86 0.15 23.34
C ASP A 199 -2.56 1.49 24.01
N THR A 200 -3.49 2.45 23.94
CA THR A 200 -3.38 3.73 24.66
C THR A 200 -3.33 3.50 26.17
N TYR A 201 -4.15 2.61 26.71
CA TYR A 201 -4.13 2.25 28.12
C TYR A 201 -2.75 1.71 28.52
N LYS A 202 -2.22 0.70 27.82
CA LYS A 202 -0.91 0.10 28.12
C LYS A 202 0.22 1.13 28.02
N ALA A 203 0.18 2.00 27.01
CA ALA A 203 1.19 3.03 26.79
C ALA A 203 1.18 4.12 27.88
N LEU A 204 0.01 4.42 28.45
CA LEU A 204 -0.14 5.46 29.47
C LEU A 204 -0.13 4.91 30.90
N LYS A 205 -0.33 3.59 31.07
CA LYS A 205 -0.21 2.90 32.35
C LYS A 205 1.21 3.08 32.88
N ASN A 206 1.35 3.57 34.12
CA ASN A 206 2.59 3.97 34.77
C ASN A 206 3.35 5.18 34.16
N THR A 207 2.78 5.86 33.18
CA THR A 207 3.43 7.02 32.55
C THR A 207 3.32 8.26 33.44
N LYS A 208 4.47 8.86 33.74
CA LYS A 208 4.54 10.13 34.50
C LYS A 208 4.64 11.31 33.55
N LEU A 209 3.94 12.40 33.87
CA LEU A 209 3.99 13.65 33.08
C LEU A 209 5.42 14.18 32.86
N SER A 210 6.30 14.02 33.85
CA SER A 210 7.70 14.46 33.77
C SER A 210 8.50 13.71 32.70
N HIS A 211 8.05 12.53 32.27
CA HIS A 211 8.78 11.65 31.36
C HIS A 211 8.30 11.75 29.91
N ILE A 212 7.28 12.56 29.65
CA ILE A 212 6.72 12.69 28.31
C ILE A 212 7.03 14.05 27.70
N SER A 213 6.90 14.08 26.38
CA SER A 213 6.76 15.28 25.57
C SER A 213 5.45 15.15 24.79
N THR A 214 4.89 16.28 24.37
CA THR A 214 3.61 16.30 23.66
C THR A 214 3.69 17.14 22.41
N LYS A 215 3.13 16.63 21.30
CA LYS A 215 2.87 17.40 20.09
C LYS A 215 1.36 17.52 19.93
N GLN A 216 0.86 18.75 19.92
CA GLN A 216 -0.57 19.04 19.78
C GLN A 216 -0.92 19.31 18.31
N GLU A 217 -2.12 18.91 17.93
CA GLU A 217 -2.69 19.20 16.63
C GLU A 217 -4.19 19.46 16.77
N ILE A 218 -4.59 20.73 16.71
CA ILE A 218 -6.00 21.10 16.69
C ILE A 218 -6.53 20.99 15.26
N THR A 219 -7.62 20.25 15.08
CA THR A 219 -8.20 19.99 13.76
C THR A 219 -9.50 20.75 13.52
N LYS A 220 -10.18 21.20 14.58
CA LYS A 220 -11.47 21.89 14.47
C LYS A 220 -11.75 22.77 15.68
N ILE A 221 -12.23 23.99 15.46
CA ILE A 221 -12.74 24.91 16.49
C ILE A 221 -14.05 25.52 16.02
N ASN A 222 -15.02 25.65 16.93
CA ASN A 222 -16.14 26.59 16.78
C ASN A 222 -15.94 27.74 17.76
N HIS A 223 -15.92 28.98 17.27
CA HIS A 223 -15.82 30.18 18.10
C HIS A 223 -16.72 31.29 17.55
N GLY A 224 -17.50 31.92 18.44
CA GLY A 224 -18.43 32.99 18.04
C GLY A 224 -19.42 32.60 16.92
N GLY A 225 -19.84 31.33 16.87
CA GLY A 225 -20.69 30.77 15.82
C GLY A 225 -19.99 30.50 14.47
N LYS A 226 -18.67 30.73 14.36
CA LYS A 226 -17.88 30.40 13.18
C LYS A 226 -17.14 29.07 13.39
N LEU A 227 -17.37 28.14 12.47
CA LEU A 227 -16.63 26.88 12.42
C LEU A 227 -15.39 27.02 11.54
N ILE A 228 -14.24 26.64 12.08
CA ILE A 228 -12.98 26.49 11.35
C ILE A 228 -12.53 25.03 11.50
N SER A 229 -12.27 24.37 10.38
CA SER A 229 -11.93 22.94 10.31
C SER A 229 -10.80 22.75 9.32
N ALA A 230 -9.79 21.96 9.68
CA ALA A 230 -8.69 21.61 8.79
C ALA A 230 -9.11 20.60 7.70
N TYR A 231 -10.27 19.95 7.89
CA TYR A 231 -10.83 18.95 6.99
C TYR A 231 -12.32 19.22 6.82
N ASP A 232 -12.81 19.16 5.59
CA ASP A 232 -14.22 19.47 5.28
C ASP A 232 -15.11 18.25 5.57
N ASN A 233 -14.60 17.04 5.38
CA ASN A 233 -15.30 15.79 5.68
C ASN A 233 -14.37 14.68 6.23
N MET A 234 -14.96 13.53 6.59
CA MET A 234 -14.19 12.35 7.05
C MET A 234 -13.36 11.73 5.93
N ASP A 235 -13.78 11.89 4.68
CA ASP A 235 -13.09 11.32 3.52
C ASP A 235 -11.73 11.99 3.31
N ASP A 236 -11.59 13.29 3.59
CA ASP A 236 -10.32 14.01 3.57
C ASP A 236 -9.29 13.45 4.58
N LEU A 237 -9.72 12.75 5.62
CA LEU A 237 -8.84 12.08 6.60
C LEU A 237 -8.40 10.68 6.14
N LEU A 238 -9.08 10.10 5.16
CA LEU A 238 -8.89 8.72 4.70
C LEU A 238 -8.11 8.63 3.40
N VAL A 239 -7.89 9.74 2.70
CA VAL A 239 -7.07 9.74 1.48
C VAL A 239 -5.61 9.49 1.85
N ILE A 240 -5.08 8.35 1.41
CA ILE A 240 -3.67 7.98 1.57
C ILE A 240 -2.88 8.73 0.50
N ASN A 241 -1.90 9.52 0.91
CA ASN A 241 -0.95 10.16 0.01
C ASN A 241 0.13 9.14 -0.39
N TYR A 242 0.13 8.69 -1.64
CA TYR A 242 1.06 7.69 -2.16
C TYR A 242 2.34 8.27 -2.81
N GLU A 243 2.50 9.60 -2.81
CA GLU A 243 3.64 10.30 -3.44
C GLU A 243 3.90 9.84 -4.89
N TYR A 244 2.86 9.98 -5.72
CA TYR A 244 2.89 9.53 -7.12
C TYR A 244 3.85 10.36 -8.01
N ASN A 245 4.25 11.56 -7.57
CA ASN A 245 4.92 12.60 -8.36
C ASN A 245 6.39 12.30 -8.77
N SER A 246 6.92 11.09 -8.63
CA SER A 246 8.30 10.79 -9.09
C SER A 246 8.30 10.32 -10.55
N PRO A 247 9.13 10.90 -11.45
CA PRO A 247 9.19 10.52 -12.87
C PRO A 247 9.45 9.03 -13.15
N GLU A 248 10.05 8.33 -12.18
CA GLU A 248 10.36 6.89 -12.25
C GLU A 248 9.15 5.98 -11.95
N LYS A 249 7.98 6.55 -11.55
CA LYS A 249 6.75 5.82 -11.23
C LYS A 249 5.62 5.97 -12.28
N LEU A 250 5.93 6.56 -13.44
CA LEU A 250 4.98 6.67 -14.56
C LEU A 250 5.04 5.40 -15.42
N TYR A 251 4.34 4.37 -14.97
CA TYR A 251 4.28 3.06 -15.62
C TYR A 251 2.83 2.64 -15.96
N GLY A 252 1.87 3.59 -15.98
CA GLY A 252 0.47 3.30 -16.26
C GLY A 252 -0.28 2.59 -15.13
N TYR A 253 0.24 2.64 -13.90
CA TYR A 253 -0.43 2.15 -12.70
C TYR A 253 -0.82 3.33 -11.81
N CYS A 254 -2.07 3.40 -11.40
CA CYS A 254 -2.56 4.41 -10.48
C CYS A 254 -3.07 3.76 -9.19
N PRO A 255 -2.52 4.10 -8.01
CA PRO A 255 -3.11 3.67 -6.74
C PRO A 255 -4.46 4.34 -6.47
N TYR A 256 -4.79 5.42 -7.19
CA TYR A 256 -6.04 6.15 -7.08
C TYR A 256 -7.14 5.67 -8.04
N LEU A 257 -6.85 4.69 -8.91
CA LEU A 257 -7.86 4.09 -9.81
C LEU A 257 -8.48 2.85 -9.18
N GLU A 258 -9.79 2.92 -8.99
CA GLU A 258 -10.63 1.79 -8.59
C GLU A 258 -10.80 0.80 -9.74
N ASP A 259 -11.05 -0.47 -9.43
CA ASP A 259 -11.29 -1.53 -10.43
C ASP A 259 -12.47 -1.22 -11.37
N THR A 260 -13.36 -0.33 -10.97
CA THR A 260 -14.54 0.10 -11.72
C THR A 260 -14.31 1.29 -12.64
N ASP A 261 -13.13 1.92 -12.61
CA ASP A 261 -12.83 3.07 -13.47
C ASP A 261 -12.70 2.67 -14.94
N ASP A 262 -13.25 3.50 -15.83
CA ASP A 262 -13.30 3.25 -17.27
C ASP A 262 -11.90 2.99 -17.87
N LEU A 263 -10.89 3.79 -17.45
CA LEU A 263 -9.49 3.63 -17.89
C LEU A 263 -8.91 2.27 -17.51
N LYS A 264 -9.23 1.78 -16.31
CA LYS A 264 -8.76 0.47 -15.82
C LYS A 264 -9.47 -0.67 -16.55
N ILE A 265 -10.77 -0.52 -16.77
CA ILE A 265 -11.56 -1.46 -17.57
C ILE A 265 -11.03 -1.53 -19.02
N GLU A 266 -10.66 -0.40 -19.61
CA GLU A 266 -10.10 -0.33 -20.96
C GLU A 266 -8.73 -0.99 -21.05
N LEU A 267 -7.83 -0.70 -20.10
CA LEU A 267 -6.52 -1.34 -20.02
C LEU A 267 -6.65 -2.87 -19.86
N GLU A 268 -7.55 -3.35 -19.01
CA GLU A 268 -7.81 -4.79 -18.82
C GLU A 268 -8.41 -5.45 -20.07
N LYS A 269 -9.27 -4.74 -20.82
CA LYS A 269 -9.76 -5.23 -22.12
C LYS A 269 -8.61 -5.36 -23.12
N LEU A 270 -7.69 -4.40 -23.15
CA LEU A 270 -6.53 -4.42 -24.04
C LEU A 270 -5.57 -5.57 -23.69
N LYS A 271 -5.27 -5.78 -22.41
CA LYS A 271 -4.49 -6.94 -21.93
C LYS A 271 -5.13 -8.27 -22.32
N LYS A 272 -6.44 -8.45 -22.08
CA LYS A 272 -7.16 -9.66 -22.49
C LYS A 272 -7.18 -9.88 -23.99
N LYS A 273 -7.20 -8.82 -24.79
CA LYS A 273 -7.10 -8.89 -26.26
C LYS A 273 -5.69 -9.34 -26.68
N LYS A 274 -4.64 -8.78 -26.06
CA LYS A 274 -3.23 -9.18 -26.24
C LYS A 274 -3.02 -10.66 -25.93
N GLU A 275 -3.45 -11.11 -24.75
CA GLU A 275 -3.34 -12.52 -24.31
C GLU A 275 -4.01 -13.47 -25.31
N LYS A 276 -5.25 -13.18 -25.72
CA LYS A 276 -5.97 -14.01 -26.71
C LYS A 276 -5.29 -14.03 -28.07
N GLU A 277 -4.64 -12.94 -28.48
CA GLU A 277 -3.93 -12.89 -29.76
C GLU A 277 -2.62 -13.68 -29.71
N ILE A 278 -1.88 -13.59 -28.60
CA ILE A 278 -0.70 -14.44 -28.35
C ILE A 278 -1.13 -15.92 -28.35
N GLU A 279 -2.14 -16.28 -27.57
CA GLU A 279 -2.64 -17.66 -27.46
C GLU A 279 -2.98 -18.28 -28.82
N ARG A 280 -3.60 -17.49 -29.71
CA ARG A 280 -4.00 -17.92 -31.05
C ARG A 280 -2.84 -17.95 -32.04
N SER A 281 -1.91 -17.00 -31.93
CA SER A 281 -0.83 -16.80 -32.91
C SER A 281 0.40 -17.65 -32.60
N THR A 282 0.56 -18.09 -31.34
CA THR A 282 1.76 -18.81 -30.88
C THR A 282 1.40 -20.08 -30.09
N PRO A 283 0.84 -21.11 -30.76
CA PRO A 283 0.39 -22.34 -30.11
C PRO A 283 1.53 -23.15 -29.48
N ILE A 284 2.75 -23.13 -30.03
CA ILE A 284 3.90 -23.82 -29.44
C ILE A 284 4.31 -23.14 -28.13
N ILE A 285 4.42 -21.81 -28.13
CA ILE A 285 4.77 -21.04 -26.93
C ILE A 285 3.70 -21.17 -25.86
N ASN A 286 2.42 -21.11 -26.24
CA ASN A 286 1.32 -21.31 -25.29
C ASN A 286 1.37 -22.71 -24.66
N LYS A 287 1.65 -23.76 -25.46
CA LYS A 287 1.80 -25.11 -24.94
C LYS A 287 3.00 -25.24 -24.01
N TYR A 288 4.13 -24.63 -24.36
CA TYR A 288 5.31 -24.53 -23.51
C TYR A 288 4.97 -23.90 -22.15
N GLN A 289 4.38 -22.70 -22.13
CA GLN A 289 3.98 -21.99 -20.91
C GLN A 289 2.96 -22.77 -20.06
N THR A 290 2.02 -23.46 -20.71
CA THR A 290 1.02 -24.29 -20.01
C THR A 290 1.67 -25.48 -19.28
N ILE A 291 2.74 -26.04 -19.83
CA ILE A 291 3.45 -27.15 -19.19
C ILE A 291 4.39 -26.63 -18.11
N THR A 292 5.15 -25.57 -18.38
CA THR A 292 6.12 -25.03 -17.42
C THR A 292 5.47 -24.37 -16.21
N SER A 293 4.27 -23.78 -16.35
CA SER A 293 3.52 -23.22 -15.20
C SER A 293 3.15 -24.28 -14.15
N LYS A 294 3.08 -25.57 -14.54
CA LYS A 294 2.82 -26.68 -13.62
C LYS A 294 4.05 -27.15 -12.85
N LEU A 295 5.22 -26.58 -13.11
CA LEU A 295 6.44 -26.88 -12.35
C LEU A 295 6.45 -26.16 -10.99
N ILE A 296 5.62 -25.13 -10.83
CA ILE A 296 5.51 -24.32 -9.60
C ILE A 296 4.16 -24.62 -8.93
N ASP A 297 4.21 -24.94 -7.65
CA ASP A 297 3.06 -25.12 -6.77
C ASP A 297 2.87 -23.89 -5.88
N PHE A 298 2.09 -22.93 -6.38
CA PHE A 298 1.79 -21.69 -5.65
C PHE A 298 1.05 -21.91 -4.32
N SER A 299 0.43 -23.08 -4.10
CA SER A 299 -0.22 -23.37 -2.81
C SER A 299 0.78 -23.49 -1.67
N LYS A 300 2.05 -23.74 -1.98
CA LYS A 300 3.15 -23.83 -1.01
C LYS A 300 3.85 -22.49 -0.76
N MET A 301 3.43 -21.42 -1.43
CA MET A 301 4.00 -20.08 -1.27
C MET A 301 3.53 -19.39 0.02
N PHE A 302 2.38 -19.80 0.56
CA PHE A 302 1.71 -19.17 1.70
C PHE A 302 1.65 -20.06 2.95
N ASN A 303 2.36 -21.20 2.96
CA ASN A 303 2.43 -22.16 4.06
C ASN A 303 3.79 -22.14 4.75
#